data_AF-A0AA37RTT5-F1
#
_entry.id   AF-A0AA37RTT5-F1
#
_cell.length_a   1.000
_cell.length_b   1.000
_cell.length_c   1.000
_cell.angle_alpha   90.00
_cell.angle_beta   90.00
_cell.angle_gamma   90.00
#
_symmetry.space_group_name_H-M   'P 1'
#
loop_
_entity.id
_entity.type
_entity.pdbx_description
1 polymer ?
#
loop_
_entity_poly.entity_id
_entity_poly.type
_entity_poly.pdbx_seq_one_letter_code
_entity_poly.pdbx_strand_id
1 'polypeptide(L)'
;MGASVLLSGPAAADPPVPSDVWIQCTGFSGPSTTWPHPLTGCIARGQTTTGSGYTQRTVPGTETIFWDAPFLKGASLQLTNIANGAPADGTSCPADHPARVGVSGVISATEPGTKQYDGSSVRATICANATDFFLATGSKFTVYKK
;
A
#
# COMPACT_ATOMS: atom_id res chain seq x y z
N MET A 1 -13.85 -36.43 -41.25
CA MET A 1 -14.00 -36.17 -39.80
C MET A 1 -12.83 -35.30 -39.38
N GLY A 2 -13.05 -34.01 -39.19
CA GLY A 2 -12.01 -33.04 -38.80
C GLY A 2 -12.07 -32.78 -37.30
N ALA A 3 -10.98 -33.06 -36.58
CA ALA A 3 -10.83 -32.69 -35.18
C ALA A 3 -10.14 -31.34 -35.09
N SER A 4 -10.92 -30.28 -34.83
CA SER A 4 -10.38 -28.97 -34.50
C SER A 4 -9.91 -28.99 -33.04
N VAL A 5 -8.60 -29.10 -32.83
CA VAL A 5 -7.99 -28.93 -31.51
C VAL A 5 -7.94 -27.42 -31.23
N LEU A 6 -8.89 -26.92 -30.45
CA LEU A 6 -8.86 -25.56 -29.92
C LEU A 6 -7.70 -25.48 -28.93
N LEU A 7 -6.60 -24.82 -29.32
CA LEU A 7 -5.55 -24.41 -28.40
C LEU A 7 -6.09 -23.31 -27.48
N SER A 8 -6.45 -23.69 -26.25
CA SER A 8 -6.62 -22.76 -25.15
C SER A 8 -5.25 -22.20 -24.79
N GLY A 9 -4.91 -21.00 -25.25
CA GLY A 9 -3.73 -20.28 -24.76
C GLY A 9 -3.84 -20.07 -23.24
N PRO A 10 -2.72 -20.02 -22.50
CA PRO A 10 -2.77 -19.68 -21.09
C PRO A 10 -3.39 -18.28 -20.96
N ALA A 11 -4.46 -18.16 -20.18
CA ALA A 11 -4.99 -16.87 -19.81
C ALA A 11 -3.84 -16.05 -19.23
N ALA A 12 -3.54 -14.91 -19.84
CA ALA A 12 -2.60 -13.95 -19.27
C ALA A 12 -3.13 -13.63 -17.87
N ALA A 13 -2.43 -14.10 -16.84
CA ALA A 13 -2.79 -13.80 -15.46
C ALA A 13 -2.89 -12.27 -15.35
N ASP A 14 -4.01 -11.78 -14.81
CA ASP A 14 -4.17 -10.35 -14.55
C ASP A 14 -2.91 -9.82 -13.87
N PRO A 15 -2.40 -8.64 -14.27
CA PRO A 15 -1.24 -8.08 -13.63
C PRO A 15 -1.53 -8.01 -12.12
N PRO A 16 -0.61 -8.47 -11.25
CA PRO A 16 -0.88 -8.63 -9.82
C PRO A 16 -1.30 -7.32 -9.13
N VAL A 17 -1.11 -6.18 -9.81
CA VAL A 17 -1.49 -4.83 -9.38
C VAL A 17 -2.45 -4.21 -10.42
N PRO A 18 -3.64 -3.71 -10.01
CA PRO A 18 -4.61 -3.03 -10.88
C PRO A 18 -4.01 -1.85 -11.64
N SER A 19 -4.43 -1.60 -12.89
CA SER A 19 -3.77 -0.71 -13.87
C SER A 19 -3.49 0.72 -13.37
N ASP A 20 -4.33 1.23 -12.49
CA ASP A 20 -4.29 2.54 -11.82
C ASP A 20 -3.43 2.57 -10.54
N VAL A 21 -2.82 1.45 -10.17
CA VAL A 21 -2.01 1.31 -8.95
C VAL A 21 -0.52 1.16 -9.29
N TRP A 22 0.31 1.84 -8.50
CA TRP A 22 1.77 1.68 -8.48
C TRP A 22 2.19 0.57 -7.53
N ILE A 23 1.74 0.60 -6.28
CA ILE A 23 2.15 -0.32 -5.21
C ILE A 23 0.92 -0.68 -4.38
N GLN A 24 0.80 -1.93 -3.96
CA GLN A 24 -0.15 -2.34 -2.93
C GLN A 24 0.53 -3.24 -1.91
N CYS A 25 0.24 -3.05 -0.62
CA CYS A 25 0.70 -3.90 0.47
C CYS A 25 -0.50 -4.51 1.19
N THR A 26 -0.36 -5.77 1.59
CA THR A 26 -1.40 -6.52 2.32
C THR A 26 -1.25 -6.42 3.83
N GLY A 27 -0.13 -5.89 4.33
CA GLY A 27 0.06 -5.57 5.73
C GLY A 27 0.47 -4.12 5.93
N PHE A 28 -0.18 -3.47 6.90
CA PHE A 28 0.19 -2.18 7.48
C PHE A 28 -0.36 -2.17 8.91
N SER A 29 0.51 -2.01 9.88
CA SER A 29 0.15 -2.11 11.31
C SER A 29 1.17 -1.41 12.18
N GLY A 30 0.84 -1.18 13.43
CA GLY A 30 1.79 -0.69 14.43
C GLY A 30 1.10 -0.05 15.62
N PRO A 31 1.88 0.38 16.63
CA PRO A 31 1.36 1.17 17.73
C PRO A 31 0.90 2.55 17.24
N SER A 32 -0.20 3.08 17.76
CA SER A 32 -0.81 4.33 17.26
C SER A 32 0.06 5.59 17.42
N THR A 33 1.05 5.56 18.31
CA THR A 33 1.87 6.73 18.68
C THR A 33 3.38 6.50 18.59
N THR A 34 3.83 5.33 18.12
CA THR A 34 5.27 5.04 18.00
C THR A 34 5.60 4.44 16.65
N TRP A 35 6.69 4.92 16.07
CA TRP A 35 7.21 4.50 14.76
C TRP A 35 8.44 3.61 14.95
N PRO A 36 8.77 2.73 13.98
CA PRO A 36 8.18 2.60 12.64
C PRO A 36 6.91 1.73 12.57
N HIS A 37 6.10 1.94 11.52
CA HIS A 37 4.95 1.10 11.20
C HIS A 37 5.29 0.18 10.02
N PRO A 38 5.38 -1.15 10.19
CA PRO A 38 5.71 -2.07 9.11
C PRO A 38 4.70 -2.08 7.96
N LEU A 39 5.23 -2.27 6.76
CA LEU A 39 4.51 -2.57 5.52
C LEU A 39 4.98 -3.94 5.01
N THR A 40 4.05 -4.86 4.78
CA THR A 40 4.38 -6.23 4.36
C THR A 40 3.51 -6.69 3.19
N GLY A 41 3.99 -7.71 2.47
CA GLY A 41 3.26 -8.26 1.33
C GLY A 41 3.12 -7.27 0.18
N CYS A 42 4.11 -6.39 0.00
CA CYS A 42 4.05 -5.31 -0.98
C CYS A 42 4.36 -5.82 -2.39
N ILE A 43 3.56 -5.43 -3.37
CA ILE A 43 3.80 -5.72 -4.78
C ILE A 43 3.78 -4.39 -5.54
N ALA A 44 4.84 -4.13 -6.29
CA ALA A 44 4.94 -2.97 -7.17
C ALA A 44 4.62 -3.36 -8.62
N ARG A 45 4.02 -2.43 -9.37
CA ARG A 45 3.79 -2.57 -10.80
C ARG A 45 5.10 -2.84 -11.53
N GLY A 46 5.09 -3.88 -12.37
CA GLY A 46 6.28 -4.29 -13.13
C GLY A 46 7.30 -5.09 -12.31
N GLN A 47 7.01 -5.39 -11.04
CA GLN A 47 7.79 -6.33 -10.24
C GLN A 47 7.00 -7.63 -10.01
N THR A 48 7.73 -8.74 -9.97
CA THR A 48 7.18 -10.08 -9.71
C THR A 48 7.45 -10.56 -8.29
N THR A 49 8.39 -9.91 -7.59
CA THR A 49 8.77 -10.24 -6.22
C THR A 49 8.00 -9.39 -5.22
N THR A 50 7.40 -10.04 -4.24
CA THR A 50 6.85 -9.39 -3.06
C THR A 50 7.96 -8.77 -2.22
N GLY A 51 7.70 -7.60 -1.64
CA GLY A 51 8.63 -6.88 -0.77
C GLY A 51 7.99 -6.43 0.54
N SER A 52 8.75 -5.63 1.27
CA SER A 52 8.39 -5.03 2.55
C SER A 52 8.99 -3.64 2.69
N GLY A 53 8.60 -2.97 3.76
CA GLY A 53 9.14 -1.69 4.16
C GLY A 53 8.52 -1.23 5.46
N TYR A 54 8.57 0.06 5.73
CA TYR A 54 7.90 0.66 6.88
C TYR A 54 7.66 2.15 6.67
N THR A 55 6.70 2.71 7.39
CA THR A 55 6.56 4.17 7.53
C THR A 55 7.26 4.64 8.80
N GLN A 56 7.94 5.77 8.71
CA GLN A 56 8.55 6.44 9.86
C GLN A 56 8.23 7.92 9.81
N ARG A 57 7.85 8.47 10.96
CA ARG A 57 7.70 9.92 11.12
C ARG A 57 9.07 10.57 11.22
N THR A 58 9.42 11.37 10.22
CA THR A 58 10.69 12.11 10.17
C THR A 58 10.53 13.54 10.68
N VAL A 59 9.36 14.17 10.48
CA VAL A 59 8.94 15.43 11.10
C VAL A 59 7.43 15.40 11.39
N PRO A 60 6.91 16.20 12.36
CA PRO A 60 5.47 16.28 12.61
C PRO A 60 4.67 16.59 11.34
N GLY A 61 3.63 15.81 11.05
CA GLY A 61 2.76 16.00 9.88
C GLY A 61 3.27 15.40 8.57
N THR A 62 4.47 14.79 8.55
CA THR A 62 4.94 14.00 7.40
C THR A 62 5.46 12.65 7.85
N GLU A 63 5.36 11.67 6.97
CA GLU A 63 5.99 10.37 7.16
C GLU A 63 6.88 10.08 5.95
N THR A 64 7.81 9.15 6.09
CA THR A 64 8.60 8.63 4.98
C THR A 64 8.38 7.14 4.92
N ILE A 65 8.04 6.64 3.74
CA ILE A 65 7.93 5.22 3.45
C ILE A 65 9.31 4.76 3.00
N PHE A 66 9.92 3.87 3.76
CA PHE A 66 11.19 3.23 3.43
C PHE A 66 10.90 1.84 2.91
N TRP A 67 11.38 1.51 1.71
CA TRP A 67 11.27 0.16 1.16
C TRP A 67 12.53 -0.64 1.47
N ASP A 68 12.40 -1.93 1.75
CA ASP A 68 13.54 -2.81 1.99
C ASP A 68 14.14 -3.28 0.66
N ALA A 69 15.46 -3.23 0.50
CA ALA A 69 16.11 -3.85 -0.66
C ALA A 69 15.90 -5.39 -0.64
N PRO A 70 15.67 -6.04 -1.79
CA PRO A 70 15.78 -5.53 -3.16
C PRO A 70 14.51 -4.83 -3.68
N PHE A 71 13.42 -4.81 -2.91
CA PHE A 71 12.16 -4.21 -3.32
C PHE A 71 12.34 -2.72 -3.60
N LEU A 72 11.96 -2.30 -4.81
CA LEU A 72 12.19 -0.93 -5.32
C LEU A 72 13.62 -0.40 -5.09
N LYS A 73 14.63 -1.29 -5.06
CA LYS A 73 16.04 -0.95 -4.79
C LYS A 73 16.28 -0.23 -3.46
N GLY A 74 15.39 -0.38 -2.49
CA GLY A 74 15.49 0.29 -1.19
C GLY A 74 15.11 1.78 -1.22
N ALA A 75 14.30 2.21 -2.19
CA ALA A 75 13.91 3.61 -2.33
C ALA A 75 13.12 4.13 -1.10
N SER A 76 13.19 5.43 -0.86
CA SER A 76 12.33 6.13 0.09
C SER A 76 11.36 7.07 -0.60
N LEU A 77 10.14 7.17 -0.08
CA LEU A 77 9.09 8.06 -0.59
C LEU A 77 8.53 8.90 0.57
N GLN A 78 8.64 10.22 0.49
CA GLN A 78 8.02 11.10 1.49
C GLN A 78 6.51 11.10 1.30
N LEU A 79 5.77 10.99 2.40
CA LEU A 79 4.32 11.08 2.48
C LEU A 79 3.94 12.39 3.18
N THR A 80 3.16 13.21 2.49
CA THR A 80 2.65 14.50 2.97
C THR A 80 1.13 14.51 2.95
N ASN A 81 0.50 15.60 3.44
CA ASN A 81 -0.95 15.75 3.48
C ASN A 81 -1.67 14.56 4.14
N ILE A 82 -1.09 14.04 5.21
CA ILE A 82 -1.61 12.86 5.89
C ILE A 82 -2.90 13.22 6.62
N ALA A 83 -3.97 12.49 6.32
CA ALA A 83 -5.29 12.78 6.87
C ALA A 83 -6.09 11.50 7.15
N ASN A 84 -6.95 11.60 8.16
CA ASN A 84 -7.99 10.63 8.44
C ASN A 84 -9.27 11.01 7.68
N GLY A 85 -10.04 10.01 7.26
CA GLY A 85 -11.27 10.18 6.51
C GLY A 85 -12.20 8.98 6.63
N ALA A 86 -13.21 8.95 5.75
CA ALA A 86 -14.16 7.87 5.70
C ALA A 86 -13.47 6.53 5.34
N PRO A 87 -13.81 5.43 6.01
CA PRO A 87 -13.31 4.11 5.64
C PRO A 87 -13.86 3.70 4.26
N ALA A 88 -13.11 2.86 3.55
CA ALA A 88 -13.55 2.31 2.28
C ALA A 88 -14.70 1.31 2.46
N ASP A 89 -15.60 1.26 1.49
CA ASP A 89 -16.68 0.28 1.45
C ASP A 89 -16.14 -1.15 1.42
N GLY A 90 -16.93 -2.09 1.95
CA GLY A 90 -16.56 -3.51 2.00
C GLY A 90 -15.46 -3.86 3.01
N THR A 91 -14.95 -2.89 3.79
CA THR A 91 -13.97 -3.15 4.85
C THR A 91 -14.63 -3.44 6.19
N SER A 92 -13.98 -4.24 7.04
CA SER A 92 -14.49 -4.56 8.38
C SER A 92 -13.39 -4.63 9.44
N CYS A 93 -13.78 -4.39 10.69
CA CYS A 93 -12.91 -4.44 11.86
C CYS A 93 -13.42 -5.40 12.92
N PRO A 94 -12.53 -6.11 13.62
CA PRO A 94 -12.92 -6.93 14.76
C PRO A 94 -13.26 -6.05 15.97
N ALA A 95 -13.93 -6.64 16.96
CA ALA A 95 -14.48 -5.93 18.11
C ALA A 95 -13.41 -5.32 19.04
N ASP A 96 -12.21 -5.89 19.07
CA ASP A 96 -11.06 -5.41 19.84
C ASP A 96 -10.32 -4.23 19.16
N HIS A 97 -10.64 -3.93 17.90
CA HIS A 97 -10.14 -2.76 17.16
C HIS A 97 -11.30 -2.02 16.47
N PRO A 98 -12.24 -1.47 17.26
CA PRO A 98 -13.53 -1.03 16.74
C PRO A 98 -13.44 0.24 15.88
N ALA A 99 -12.36 1.03 15.98
CA ALA A 99 -12.22 2.26 15.21
C ALA A 99 -11.82 1.94 13.76
N ARG A 100 -12.79 1.93 12.85
CA ARG A 100 -12.59 1.76 11.41
C ARG A 100 -12.38 3.12 10.74
N VAL A 101 -11.15 3.40 10.29
CA VAL A 101 -10.74 4.73 9.83
C VAL A 101 -10.07 4.64 8.46
N GLY A 102 -10.47 5.49 7.52
CA GLY A 102 -9.72 5.71 6.28
C GLY A 102 -8.50 6.59 6.55
N VAL A 103 -7.32 6.19 6.09
CA VAL A 103 -6.09 6.98 6.17
C VAL A 103 -5.59 7.27 4.77
N SER A 104 -5.06 8.46 4.58
CA SER A 104 -4.60 8.92 3.28
C SER A 104 -3.38 9.83 3.38
N GLY A 105 -2.69 10.00 2.25
CA GLY A 105 -1.65 11.01 2.06
C GLY A 105 -1.28 11.13 0.58
N VAL A 106 -0.26 11.93 0.30
CA VAL A 106 0.26 12.16 -1.06
C VAL A 106 1.77 11.96 -1.06
N ILE A 107 2.28 11.22 -2.05
CA ILE A 107 3.71 11.05 -2.24
C ILE A 107 4.32 12.36 -2.74
N SER A 108 5.33 12.84 -2.04
CA SER A 108 6.24 13.90 -2.45
C SER A 108 7.59 13.25 -2.77
N ALA A 109 7.89 13.08 -4.05
CA ALA A 109 9.09 12.37 -4.49
C ALA A 109 10.11 13.35 -5.07
N THR A 110 11.16 13.62 -4.30
CA THR A 110 12.26 14.51 -4.69
C THR A 110 13.54 13.77 -5.07
N GLU A 111 13.66 12.49 -4.70
CA GLU A 111 14.86 11.69 -4.96
C GLU A 111 14.98 11.27 -6.45
N PRO A 112 16.21 11.20 -6.99
CA PRO A 112 16.44 10.64 -8.33
C PRO A 112 15.86 9.22 -8.46
N GLY A 113 15.14 8.97 -9.56
CA GLY A 113 14.53 7.65 -9.82
C GLY A 113 13.17 7.40 -9.15
N THR A 114 12.67 8.31 -8.31
CA THR A 114 11.35 8.19 -7.66
C THR A 114 10.29 9.13 -8.24
N LYS A 115 10.67 10.01 -9.17
CA LYS A 115 9.78 11.05 -9.75
C LYS A 115 8.45 10.54 -10.33
N GLN A 116 8.40 9.31 -10.80
CA GLN A 116 7.16 8.68 -11.30
C GLN A 116 6.07 8.51 -10.22
N TYR A 117 6.45 8.53 -8.95
CA TYR A 117 5.53 8.45 -7.81
C TYR A 117 5.09 9.84 -7.31
N ASP A 118 5.70 10.92 -7.79
CA ASP A 118 5.41 12.27 -7.29
C ASP A 118 3.95 12.67 -7.53
N GLY A 119 3.26 13.13 -6.49
CA GLY A 119 1.83 13.45 -6.50
C GLY A 119 0.89 12.24 -6.47
N SER A 120 1.41 11.02 -6.34
CA SER A 120 0.61 9.80 -6.21
C SER A 120 -0.16 9.80 -4.89
N SER A 121 -1.46 9.48 -4.92
CA SER A 121 -2.24 9.36 -3.68
C SER A 121 -1.96 8.03 -2.98
N VAL A 122 -1.92 8.05 -1.66
CA VAL A 122 -1.83 6.87 -0.80
C VAL A 122 -3.12 6.75 -0.03
N ARG A 123 -3.70 5.55 0.02
CA ARG A 123 -4.92 5.27 0.80
C ARG A 123 -4.87 3.89 1.43
N ALA A 124 -5.45 3.79 2.62
CA ALA A 124 -5.78 2.53 3.27
C ALA A 124 -7.00 2.73 4.19
N THR A 125 -7.67 1.65 4.55
CA THR A 125 -8.54 1.62 5.74
C THR A 125 -7.91 0.76 6.82
N ILE A 126 -7.87 1.27 8.05
CA ILE A 126 -7.33 0.60 9.23
C ILE A 126 -8.41 0.33 10.26
N CYS A 127 -8.15 -0.66 11.10
CA CYS A 127 -8.82 -0.91 12.36
C CYS A 127 -7.87 -0.50 13.47
N ALA A 128 -8.36 0.31 14.41
CA ALA A 128 -7.56 0.83 15.50
C ALA A 128 -8.29 0.69 16.84
N ASN A 129 -7.49 0.70 17.90
CA ASN A 129 -7.95 0.90 19.27
C ASN A 129 -7.08 2.01 19.92
N ALA A 130 -7.02 2.05 21.25
CA ALA A 130 -6.24 3.04 21.98
C ALA A 130 -4.71 2.85 21.85
N THR A 131 -4.24 1.64 21.58
CA THR A 131 -2.82 1.26 21.62
C THR A 131 -2.21 1.08 20.23
N ASP A 132 -2.93 0.47 19.30
CA ASP A 132 -2.42 0.01 18.03
C ASP A 132 -3.49 -0.03 16.93
N PHE A 133 -3.01 -0.33 15.72
CA PHE A 133 -3.82 -0.48 14.53
C PHE A 133 -3.27 -1.54 13.58
N PHE A 134 -4.12 -2.00 12.67
CA PHE A 134 -3.76 -2.79 11.50
C PHE A 134 -4.72 -2.56 10.33
N LEU A 135 -4.42 -3.06 9.13
CA LEU A 135 -5.33 -2.95 7.97
C LEU A 135 -6.67 -3.63 8.23
N ALA A 136 -7.75 -2.93 7.91
CA ALA A 136 -9.07 -3.54 7.94
C ALA A 136 -9.16 -4.75 6.99
N THR A 137 -9.98 -5.73 7.33
CA THR A 137 -10.24 -6.86 6.42
C THR A 137 -10.83 -6.31 5.12
N GLY A 138 -10.31 -6.74 3.96
CA GLY A 138 -10.69 -6.23 2.64
C GLY A 138 -9.96 -4.94 2.22
N SER A 139 -9.10 -4.39 3.07
CA SER A 139 -8.28 -3.21 2.79
C SER A 139 -6.89 -3.58 2.27
N LYS A 140 -6.25 -2.64 1.57
CA LYS A 140 -4.83 -2.66 1.24
C LYS A 140 -4.24 -1.28 1.49
N PHE A 141 -2.95 -1.23 1.80
CA PHE A 141 -2.20 0.02 1.70
C PHE A 141 -1.81 0.21 0.25
N THR A 142 -2.36 1.23 -0.41
CA THR A 142 -2.26 1.38 -1.87
C THR A 142 -1.67 2.74 -2.23
N VAL A 143 -0.64 2.72 -3.08
CA VAL A 143 -0.09 3.90 -3.78
C VAL A 143 -0.65 3.90 -5.19
N TYR A 144 -1.56 4.83 -5.48
CA TYR A 144 -2.20 4.97 -6.78
C TYR A 144 -1.33 5.76 -7.76
N LYS A 145 -1.54 5.57 -9.05
CA LYS A 145 -1.04 6.50 -10.06
C LYS A 145 -1.77 7.84 -9.93
N LYS A 146 -1.07 8.90 -10.34
CA LYS A 146 -1.68 10.21 -10.57
C LYS A 146 -2.48 10.21 -11.87
#